data_AF-A0A3B5MLC9-F1
#
_entry.id   AF-A0A3B5MLC9-F1
#
_cell.length_a   1.000
_cell.length_b   1.000
_cell.length_c   1.000
_cell.angle_alpha   90.00
_cell.angle_beta   90.00
_cell.angle_gamma   90.00
#
_symmetry.space_group_name_H-M   'P 1'
#
loop_
_entity.id
_entity.type
_entity.pdbx_description
1 polymer ?
#
loop_
_entity_poly.entity_id
_entity_poly.type
_entity_poly.pdbx_seq_one_letter_code
_entity_poly.pdbx_strand_id
1 'polypeptide(L)' 'VSSQHLTRLVFSYTATILSMNRDCLRTGDKASVHFRFIKTPEYLHCDQRLVFREGRTKAVGTITKVERLHGH' A
#
# COMPACT_ATOMS: atom_id res chain seq x y z
N VAL A 1 -1.49 -4.10 11.63
CA VAL A 1 -1.73 -2.97 10.71
C VAL A 1 -3.23 -2.77 10.64
N SER A 2 -3.73 -1.59 11.00
CA SER A 2 -5.17 -1.26 10.92
C SER A 2 -5.44 -0.48 9.64
N SER A 3 -6.63 -0.62 9.05
CA SER A 3 -6.98 -0.08 7.72
C SER A 3 -6.84 1.45 7.58
N GLN A 4 -6.52 2.18 8.65
CA GLN A 4 -6.67 3.65 8.68
C GLN A 4 -5.36 4.44 8.59
N HIS A 5 -4.17 3.88 8.82
CA HIS A 5 -2.95 4.71 8.96
C HIS A 5 -1.63 4.08 8.46
N LEU A 6 -1.56 3.66 7.20
CA LEU A 6 -0.26 3.30 6.60
C LEU A 6 0.55 4.54 6.20
N THR A 7 1.36 5.04 7.12
CA THR A 7 1.93 6.39 7.03
C THR A 7 3.19 6.49 6.18
N ARG A 8 3.92 5.41 5.88
CA ARG A 8 5.17 5.52 5.09
C ARG A 8 5.42 4.28 4.24
N LEU A 9 5.28 4.39 2.92
CA LEU A 9 5.83 3.44 1.96
C LEU A 9 7.32 3.76 1.73
N VAL A 10 8.15 2.75 1.47
CA VAL A 10 9.62 2.86 1.23
C VAL A 10 9.94 3.50 -0.15
N PHE A 11 9.13 4.48 -0.54
CA PHE A 11 9.44 5.50 -1.55
C PHE A 11 9.39 6.92 -0.96
N SER A 12 9.32 7.08 0.37
CA SER A 12 9.16 8.39 1.07
C SER A 12 7.82 9.10 0.82
N TYR A 13 6.87 8.47 0.11
CA TYR A 13 5.54 9.00 -0.12
C TYR A 13 4.51 8.39 0.83
N THR A 14 3.55 9.22 1.22
CA THR A 14 2.36 8.81 1.96
C THR A 14 1.33 8.27 0.97
N ALA A 15 0.65 7.19 1.35
CA ALA A 15 -0.47 6.63 0.61
C ALA A 15 -1.65 6.40 1.55
N THR A 16 -2.86 6.46 1.01
CA THR A 16 -4.10 6.19 1.75
C THR A 16 -4.64 4.84 1.31
N ILE A 17 -4.99 3.97 2.26
CA ILE A 17 -5.67 2.70 1.96
C ILE A 17 -7.10 3.02 1.54
N LEU A 18 -7.52 2.53 0.37
CA LEU A 18 -8.88 2.62 -0.13
C LEU A 18 -9.71 1.42 0.33
N SER A 19 -9.13 0.22 0.22
CA SER A 19 -9.78 -1.01 0.64
C SER A 19 -8.77 -2.10 0.97
N MET A 20 -9.22 -3.07 1.76
CA MET A 20 -8.43 -4.21 2.18
C MET A 20 -9.36 -5.41 2.36
N ASN A 21 -8.89 -6.61 1.99
CA ASN A 21 -9.69 -7.83 2.12
C ASN A 21 -9.72 -8.41 3.56
N ARG A 22 -9.05 -7.75 4.51
CA ARG A 22 -8.87 -8.16 5.90
C ARG A 22 -8.90 -6.91 6.77
N ASP A 23 -9.73 -6.88 7.81
CA ASP A 23 -9.82 -5.74 8.72
C ASP A 23 -8.56 -5.55 9.58
N CYS A 24 -7.84 -6.64 9.83
CA CYS A 24 -6.58 -6.62 10.57
C CYS A 24 -5.58 -7.66 10.05
N LEU A 25 -4.29 -7.33 10.17
CA LEU A 25 -3.17 -8.25 9.91
C LEU A 25 -2.30 -8.44 11.14
N ARG A 26 -1.98 -9.70 11.41
CA ARG A 26 -0.95 -10.16 12.35
C ARG A 26 0.29 -10.62 11.58
N THR A 27 1.36 -10.93 12.30
CA THR A 27 2.59 -11.47 11.70
C THR A 27 2.30 -12.77 10.96
N GLY A 28 2.71 -12.85 9.70
CA GLY A 28 2.50 -14.01 8.83
C GLY A 28 1.23 -13.94 7.97
N ASP A 29 0.32 -13.00 8.24
CA ASP A 29 -0.87 -12.81 7.41
C ASP A 29 -0.51 -12.21 6.04
N LYS A 30 -1.28 -12.60 5.03
CA LYS A 30 -1.27 -12.02 3.69
C LYS A 30 -2.62 -11.38 3.41
N ALA A 31 -2.59 -10.22 2.76
CA ALA A 31 -3.79 -9.51 2.33
C ALA A 31 -3.55 -8.75 1.04
N SER A 32 -4.65 -8.51 0.33
CA SER A 32 -4.69 -7.61 -0.81
C SER A 32 -5.14 -6.25 -0.31
N VAL A 33 -4.34 -5.23 -0.61
CA VAL A 33 -4.57 -3.84 -0.19
C VAL A 33 -4.65 -3.00 -1.44
N HIS A 34 -5.77 -2.30 -1.61
CA HIS A 34 -5.89 -1.24 -2.60
C HIS A 34 -5.57 0.09 -1.91
N PHE A 35 -4.60 0.82 -2.43
CA PHE A 35 -4.17 2.09 -1.87
C PHE A 35 -3.91 3.10 -2.99
N ARG A 36 -4.05 4.38 -2.64
CA ARG A 36 -3.78 5.50 -3.53
C ARG A 36 -2.61 6.30 -2.98
N PHE A 37 -1.61 6.53 -3.81
CA PHE A 37 -0.55 7.47 -3.49
C PHE A 37 -1.08 8.91 -3.46
N ILE A 38 -0.62 9.71 -2.49
CA ILE A 38 -0.99 11.14 -2.43
C ILE A 38 -0.37 11.92 -3.60
N LYS A 39 0.88 11.60 -3.96
CA LYS A 39 1.52 12.08 -5.19
C LYS A 39 1.75 10.89 -6.09
N THR A 40 1.32 10.96 -7.35
CA THR A 40 1.53 9.90 -8.34
C THR A 40 3.03 9.67 -8.52
N PRO A 41 3.57 8.52 -8.10
CA PRO A 41 4.95 8.18 -8.40
C PRO A 41 5.04 7.83 -9.89
N GLU A 42 5.98 8.45 -10.58
CA GLU A 42 6.19 8.30 -12.03
C GLU A 42 6.65 6.88 -12.40
N TYR A 43 7.14 6.13 -11.41
CA TYR A 43 7.86 4.86 -11.57
C TYR A 43 7.19 3.70 -10.83
N LEU A 44 5.85 3.62 -10.87
CA LEU A 44 5.14 2.49 -10.30
C LEU A 44 4.90 1.40 -11.34
N HIS A 45 5.51 0.24 -11.15
CA HIS A 45 5.35 -0.91 -12.03
C HIS A 45 4.82 -2.14 -11.28
N CYS A 46 4.14 -3.03 -12.01
CA CYS A 46 3.84 -4.36 -11.49
C CYS A 46 5.13 -5.10 -11.12
N ASP A 47 5.02 -6.06 -10.19
CA ASP A 47 6.12 -6.87 -9.65
C ASP A 47 7.16 -6.10 -8.82
N GLN A 48 6.98 -4.79 -8.68
CA GLN A 48 7.83 -3.97 -7.82
C GLN A 48 7.55 -4.26 -6.34
N ARG A 49 8.63 -4.42 -5.58
CA ARG A 49 8.54 -4.67 -4.13
C ARG A 49 8.40 -3.36 -3.37
N LEU A 50 7.39 -3.31 -2.50
CA LEU A 50 7.11 -2.20 -1.61
C LEU A 50 7.25 -2.65 -0.15
N VAL A 51 7.69 -1.72 0.69
CA VAL A 51 7.68 -1.90 2.13
C VAL A 51 6.79 -0.84 2.74
N PHE A 52 5.79 -1.30 3.45
CA PHE A 52 4.79 -0.53 4.17
C PHE A 52 5.24 -0.36 5.62
N ARG A 53 5.19 0.87 6.15
CA ARG A 53 5.51 1.17 7.54
C ARG A 53 4.39 1.96 8.22
N GLU A 54 3.95 1.43 9.35
CA GLU A 54 3.03 2.07 10.28
C GLU A 54 3.66 1.97 11.68
N GLY A 55 4.24 3.07 12.16
CA GLY A 55 5.01 3.09 13.41
C GLY A 55 6.15 2.06 13.43
N ARG A 56 6.09 1.10 14.37
CA ARG A 56 7.05 -0.01 14.50
C ARG A 56 6.73 -1.21 13.60
N THR A 57 5.56 -1.24 12.98
CA THR A 57 5.14 -2.34 12.12
C THR A 57 5.70 -2.17 10.72
N LYS A 58 6.26 -3.25 10.16
CA LYS A 58 6.68 -3.32 8.76
C LYS A 58 5.87 -4.41 8.07
N ALA A 59 5.38 -4.11 6.87
CA ALA A 59 4.84 -5.10 5.96
C ALA A 59 5.57 -4.99 4.62
N VAL A 60 5.67 -6.11 3.92
CA VAL A 60 6.34 -6.18 2.62
C VAL A 60 5.34 -6.73 1.63
N GLY A 61 5.17 -6.04 0.51
CA GLY A 61 4.22 -6.42 -0.53
C GLY A 61 4.81 -6.23 -1.92
N THR A 62 4.15 -6.82 -2.90
CA THR A 62 4.48 -6.67 -4.31
C THR A 62 3.29 -6.02 -5.01
N ILE A 63 3.56 -5.10 -5.92
CA ILE A 63 2.52 -4.45 -6.71
C ILE A 63 1.97 -5.45 -7.72
N THR A 64 0.70 -5.80 -7.59
CA THR A 64 0.04 -6.75 -8.50
C THR A 64 -0.72 -6.06 -9.63
N LYS A 65 -1.12 -4.80 -9.43
CA LYS A 65 -1.88 -4.02 -10.42
C LYS A 65 -1.63 -2.53 -10.19
N VAL A 66 -1.47 -1.79 -11.28
CA VAL A 66 -1.42 -0.32 -11.27
C VAL A 66 -2.63 0.20 -12.04
N GLU A 67 -3.51 0.91 -11.36
CA GLU A 67 -4.69 1.53 -11.98
C GLU A 67 -4.46 3.03 -12.12
N ARG A 68 -4.63 3.56 -13.34
CA ARG A 68 -4.77 5.01 -13.52
C ARG A 68 -6.21 5.35 -13.17
N LEU A 69 -6.41 6.27 -12.23
CA LEU A 69 -7.71 6.89 -12.03
C LEU A 69 -8.03 7.69 -13.31
N HIS A 70 -8.66 7.04 -14.29
CA HIS A 70 -9.31 7.74 -15.38
C HIS A 70 -10.57 8.35 -14.79
N GLY A 71 -10.55 9.66 -14.58
CA GLY A 71 -11.74 10.42 -14.28
C GLY A 71 -12.72 10.31 -15.43
N HIS A 72 -13.94 9.88 -15.11
CA HIS A 72 -15.13 10.16 -15.89
C HIS A 72 -16.19 10.72 -14.94
#